data_AF-R5ITT2-F1
#
_entry.id   AF-R5ITT2-F1
#
_cell.length_a   1.000
_cell.length_b   1.000
_cell.length_c   1.000
_cell.angle_alpha   90.00
_cell.angle_beta   90.00
_cell.angle_gamma   90.00
#
_symmetry.space_group_name_H-M   'P 1'
#
loop_
_entity.id
_entity.type
_entity.pdbx_description
1 polymer ?
#
loop_
_entity_poly.entity_id
_entity_poly.type
_entity_poly.pdbx_seq_one_letter_code
_entity_poly.pdbx_strand_id
1 'polypeptide(L)'
;MNDYDRQDLIKQRAGLEPPAHEGDYWSGEDRARLKRLFDMGFGISEIALELRRGEPAICQQIAHMDLFERKRRRHRVRPALPSGCLCKECTADPEACTIRRLQKAAKEAV
;
A
#
# COMPACT_ATOMS: atom_id res chain seq x y z
N MET A 1 25.52 6.59 -5.07
CA MET A 1 25.22 5.69 -3.94
C MET A 1 26.40 4.79 -3.69
N ASN A 2 26.89 4.74 -2.45
CA ASN A 2 28.07 3.96 -2.05
C ASN A 2 27.69 2.50 -1.70
N ASP A 3 28.67 1.60 -1.60
CA ASP A 3 28.42 0.20 -1.21
C ASP A 3 27.86 0.07 0.21
N TYR A 4 28.28 0.96 1.12
CA TYR A 4 27.74 1.04 2.48
C TYR A 4 26.26 1.42 2.50
N ASP A 5 25.87 2.43 1.71
CA ASP A 5 24.47 2.85 1.56
C ASP A 5 23.59 1.70 1.07
N ARG A 6 24.12 0.91 0.14
CA ARG A 6 23.43 -0.26 -0.41
C ARG A 6 23.24 -1.34 0.64
N GLN A 7 24.27 -1.63 1.45
CA GLN A 7 24.16 -2.60 2.54
C GLN A 7 23.16 -2.14 3.60
N ASP A 8 23.17 -0.85 3.96
CA ASP A 8 22.23 -0.27 4.93
C ASP A 8 20.78 -0.47 4.46
N LEU A 9 20.48 -0.13 3.19
CA LEU A 9 19.17 -0.36 2.60
C LEU A 9 18.76 -1.84 2.60
N ILE A 10 19.69 -2.75 2.33
CA ILE A 10 19.40 -4.20 2.36
C ILE A 10 18.98 -4.62 3.76
N LYS A 11 19.68 -4.15 4.80
CA LYS A 11 19.34 -4.45 6.19
C LYS A 11 17.99 -3.86 6.59
N GLN A 12 17.71 -2.61 6.21
CA GLN A 12 16.41 -1.97 6.44
C GLN A 12 15.28 -2.73 5.76
N ARG A 13 15.46 -3.13 4.49
CA ARG A 13 14.46 -3.90 3.73
C ARG A 13 14.23 -5.29 4.29
N ALA A 14 15.28 -5.92 4.83
CA ALA A 14 15.19 -7.22 5.51
C ALA A 14 14.59 -7.12 6.92
N GLY A 15 14.35 -5.90 7.44
CA GLY A 15 13.88 -5.68 8.80
C GLY A 15 14.91 -6.03 9.87
N LEU A 16 16.20 -6.08 9.50
CA LEU A 16 17.30 -6.40 10.42
C LEU A 16 17.73 -5.19 11.25
N GLU A 17 17.69 -4.00 10.65
CA GLU A 17 17.97 -2.74 11.33
C GLU A 17 16.85 -1.73 11.01
N PRO A 18 16.14 -1.21 12.02
CA PRO A 18 15.14 -0.17 11.79
C PRO A 18 15.82 1.16 11.44
N PRO A 19 15.18 2.02 10.64
CA PRO A 19 15.63 3.38 10.41
C PRO A 19 15.71 4.17 11.73
N ALA A 20 16.64 5.13 11.81
CA ALA A 20 16.86 5.91 13.04
C ALA A 20 15.61 6.69 13.49
N HIS A 21 14.78 7.12 12.53
CA HIS A 21 13.53 7.85 12.79
C HIS A 21 12.28 7.00 12.53
N GLU A 22 12.36 5.70 12.81
CA GLU A 22 11.19 4.83 12.78
C GLU A 22 10.18 5.23 13.86
N GLY A 23 8.92 5.43 13.45
CA GLY A 23 7.84 5.85 14.37
C GLY A 23 7.81 7.34 14.71
N ASP A 24 8.86 8.10 14.39
CA ASP A 24 8.90 9.54 14.64
C ASP A 24 7.85 10.29 13.82
N TYR A 25 7.25 11.31 14.43
CA TYR A 25 6.30 12.18 13.74
C TYR A 25 7.00 13.03 12.68
N TRP A 26 6.30 13.39 11.60
CA TRP A 26 6.85 14.24 10.54
C TRP A 26 6.80 15.71 10.95
N SER A 27 7.96 16.33 11.16
CA SER A 27 8.03 17.78 11.37
C SER A 27 7.70 18.55 10.08
N GLY A 28 7.46 19.86 10.20
CA GLY A 28 7.30 20.73 9.03
C GLY A 28 8.59 20.82 8.21
N GLU A 29 9.74 20.82 8.89
CA GLU A 29 11.06 20.85 8.28
C GLU A 29 11.36 19.57 7.49
N ASP A 30 11.06 18.40 8.07
CA ASP A 30 11.24 17.11 7.38
C ASP A 30 10.43 17.04 6.09
N ARG A 31 9.19 17.53 6.13
CA ARG A 31 8.31 17.61 4.95
C ARG A 31 8.88 18.55 3.91
N ALA A 32 9.37 19.72 4.31
CA ALA A 32 10.00 20.66 3.39
C ALA A 32 11.28 20.08 2.77
N ARG A 33 12.10 19.38 3.55
CA ARG A 33 13.32 18.72 3.07
C ARG A 33 13.00 17.58 2.12
N LEU A 34 12.02 16.73 2.44
CA LEU A 34 11.54 15.68 1.56
C LEU A 34 11.06 16.24 0.22
N LYS A 35 10.26 17.32 0.24
CA LYS A 35 9.79 17.97 -0.98
C LYS A 35 10.95 18.46 -1.84
N ARG A 36 11.93 19.14 -1.25
CA ARG A 36 13.12 19.62 -1.99
C ARG A 36 13.89 18.47 -2.64
N LEU A 37 14.18 17.40 -1.90
CA LEU A 37 14.91 16.24 -2.44
C LEU A 37 14.14 15.58 -3.59
N PHE A 38 12.82 15.46 -3.45
CA PHE A 38 11.96 14.90 -4.49
C PHE A 38 11.93 15.80 -5.74
N ASP A 39 11.76 17.10 -5.58
CA ASP A 39 11.76 18.09 -6.69
C ASP A 39 13.12 18.12 -7.41
N MET A 40 14.22 17.84 -6.69
CA MET A 40 15.57 17.70 -7.24
C MET A 40 15.80 16.38 -7.99
N GLY A 41 14.83 15.46 -7.98
CA GLY A 41 14.89 14.19 -8.71
C GLY A 41 15.61 13.05 -8.00
N PHE A 42 15.84 13.16 -6.68
CA PHE A 42 16.44 12.06 -5.91
C PHE A 42 15.51 10.85 -5.86
N GLY A 43 16.09 9.66 -5.93
CA GLY A 43 15.34 8.41 -5.79
C GLY A 43 14.83 8.20 -4.37
N ILE A 44 13.74 7.43 -4.22
CA ILE A 44 13.14 7.12 -2.91
C ILE A 44 14.17 6.53 -1.94
N SER A 45 15.03 5.62 -2.42
CA SER A 45 16.06 4.98 -1.61
C SER A 45 17.13 5.95 -1.12
N GLU A 46 17.46 6.97 -1.93
CA GLU A 46 18.43 8.00 -1.55
C GLU A 46 17.82 8.97 -0.53
N ILE A 47 16.55 9.35 -0.73
CA ILE A 47 15.79 10.17 0.22
C ILE A 47 15.64 9.46 1.56
N ALA A 48 15.42 8.14 1.55
CA ALA A 48 15.30 7.32 2.75
C ALA A 48 16.56 7.37 3.62
N LEU A 49 17.74 7.27 2.98
CA LEU A 49 19.02 7.38 3.67
C LEU A 49 19.28 8.80 4.17
N GLU A 50 19.02 9.81 3.34
CA GLU A 50 19.23 11.22 3.66
C GLU A 50 18.37 11.69 4.85
N LEU A 51 17.12 11.23 4.93
CA LEU A 51 16.20 11.54 6.03
C LEU A 51 16.24 10.50 7.15
N ARG A 52 17.07 9.46 7.04
CA ARG A 52 17.19 8.34 8.00
C ARG A 52 15.82 7.73 8.36
N ARG A 53 14.93 7.64 7.37
CA ARG A 53 13.58 7.09 7.47
C ARG A 53 13.42 5.99 6.44
N GLY A 54 12.64 4.96 6.76
CA GLY A 54 12.46 3.82 5.87
C GLY A 54 11.76 4.22 4.56
N GLU A 55 12.11 3.55 3.46
CA GLU A 55 11.49 3.75 2.15
C GLU A 55 9.94 3.69 2.17
N PRO A 56 9.28 2.82 2.96
CA PRO A 56 7.83 2.82 3.08
C PRO A 56 7.28 4.14 3.65
N ALA A 57 7.95 4.71 4.66
CA ALA A 57 7.54 5.98 5.27
C ALA A 57 7.71 7.14 4.28
N ILE A 58 8.81 7.15 3.51
CA ILE A 58 9.02 8.13 2.44
C ILE A 58 7.90 8.03 1.38
N CYS A 59 7.60 6.83 0.90
CA CYS A 59 6.54 6.60 -0.09
C CYS A 59 5.17 7.11 0.39
N GLN A 60 4.82 6.77 1.64
CA GLN A 60 3.57 7.21 2.27
C GLN A 60 3.52 8.74 2.37
N GLN A 61 4.62 9.37 2.76
CA GLN A 61 4.67 10.82 2.93
C GLN A 61 4.60 11.58 1.61
N ILE A 62 5.33 11.13 0.57
CA ILE A 62 5.23 11.67 -0.79
C ILE A 62 3.80 11.55 -1.29
N ALA A 63 3.14 10.41 -1.06
CA ALA A 63 1.74 10.22 -1.43
C ALA A 63 0.83 11.19 -0.67
N HIS A 64 0.99 11.34 0.65
CA HIS A 64 0.18 12.26 1.46
C HIS A 64 0.36 13.73 1.04
N MET A 65 1.54 14.09 0.55
CA MET A 65 1.85 15.43 0.05
C MET A 65 1.45 15.65 -1.41
N ASP A 66 0.86 14.65 -2.07
CA ASP A 66 0.47 14.64 -3.48
C ASP A 66 1.58 15.11 -4.42
N LEU A 67 2.83 14.74 -4.12
CA LEU A 67 4.00 15.12 -4.93
C LEU A 67 4.08 14.36 -6.26
N PHE A 68 3.28 13.30 -6.44
CA PHE A 68 3.16 12.61 -7.72
C PHE A 68 1.71 12.45 -8.14
N GLU A 69 1.48 12.49 -9.46
CA GLU A 69 0.18 12.19 -10.02
C GLU A 69 -0.17 10.71 -9.79
N ARG A 70 -1.11 10.47 -8.88
CA ARG A 70 -1.71 9.16 -8.74
C ARG A 70 -2.52 8.86 -9.99
N LYS A 71 -2.01 8.01 -10.88
CA LYS A 71 -2.83 7.41 -11.94
C LYS A 71 -4.03 6.75 -11.27
N ARG A 72 -5.24 7.25 -11.55
CA ARG A 72 -6.47 6.63 -11.07
C ARG A 72 -6.44 5.18 -11.52
N ARG A 73 -6.36 4.25 -10.56
CA ARG A 73 -6.56 2.83 -10.87
C ARG A 73 -7.94 2.76 -11.50
N ARG A 74 -8.02 2.36 -12.77
CA ARG A 74 -9.30 1.98 -13.36
C ARG A 74 -9.81 0.87 -12.46
N HIS A 75 -10.85 1.14 -11.68
CA HIS A 75 -11.51 0.09 -10.92
C HIS A 75 -11.83 -0.99 -11.95
N ARG A 76 -11.25 -2.18 -11.79
CA ARG A 76 -11.65 -3.31 -12.59
C ARG A 76 -13.09 -3.58 -12.15
N VAL A 77 -14.04 -3.04 -12.89
CA VAL A 77 -15.46 -3.36 -12.71
C VAL A 77 -15.53 -4.85 -12.97
N ARG A 78 -15.62 -5.65 -11.91
CA ARG A 78 -16.00 -7.04 -12.08
C ARG A 78 -17.42 -6.98 -12.63
N PRO A 79 -17.70 -7.54 -13.81
CA PRO A 79 -19.08 -7.65 -14.24
C PRO A 79 -19.82 -8.43 -13.16
N ALA A 80 -20.88 -7.83 -12.62
CA ALA A 80 -21.78 -8.55 -11.73
C ALA A 80 -22.32 -9.73 -12.52
N LEU A 81 -22.19 -10.95 -11.98
CA LEU A 81 -22.95 -12.08 -12.49
C LEU A 81 -24.44 -11.73 -12.39
N PRO A 82 -25.29 -12.04 -13.39
CA PRO A 82 -26.69 -11.65 -13.41
C PRO A 82 -27.46 -12.04 -12.14
N SER A 83 -27.06 -13.13 -11.49
CA SER A 83 -27.67 -13.69 -10.28
C SER A 83 -27.11 -13.11 -8.96
N GLY A 84 -26.05 -12.28 -9.01
CA GLY A 84 -25.35 -11.80 -7.80
C GLY A 84 -24.70 -12.91 -6.97
N CYS A 85 -24.70 -14.17 -7.43
CA CYS A 85 -23.95 -15.28 -6.84
C CYS A 85 -22.55 -15.34 -7.47
N LEU A 86 -21.52 -15.60 -6.66
CA LEU A 86 -20.16 -15.86 -7.15
C LEU A 86 -19.93 -17.34 -7.51
N CYS A 87 -20.96 -18.18 -7.35
CA CYS A 87 -20.93 -19.56 -7.75
C CYS A 87 -21.03 -19.65 -9.28
N LYS A 88 -20.18 -20.47 -9.90
CA LYS A 88 -20.09 -20.58 -11.37
C LYS A 88 -21.25 -21.36 -12.01
N GLU A 89 -22.10 -21.98 -11.19
CA GLU A 89 -23.07 -22.99 -11.64
C GLU A 89 -24.55 -22.56 -11.48
N CYS A 90 -24.87 -21.51 -10.73
CA CYS A 90 -26.27 -21.10 -10.57
C CYS A 90 -26.66 -20.00 -11.58
N THR A 91 -27.71 -20.27 -12.36
CA THR A 91 -28.10 -19.41 -13.48
C THR A 91 -29.15 -18.36 -13.15
N ALA A 92 -29.92 -18.46 -12.06
CA ALA A 92 -30.98 -17.46 -11.82
C ALA A 92 -31.59 -17.39 -10.41
N ASP A 93 -31.52 -18.42 -9.56
CA ASP A 93 -32.27 -18.40 -8.28
C ASP A 93 -31.34 -18.35 -7.04
N PRO A 94 -31.38 -17.25 -6.25
CA PRO A 94 -30.73 -17.13 -4.95
C PRO A 94 -30.97 -18.32 -4.01
N GLU A 95 -32.18 -18.89 -4.04
CA GLU A 95 -32.60 -19.97 -3.15
C GLU A 95 -32.18 -21.34 -3.69
N ALA A 96 -31.86 -21.49 -4.98
CA ALA A 96 -31.35 -22.75 -5.53
C ALA A 96 -29.84 -22.94 -5.31
N CYS A 97 -29.13 -21.90 -4.86
CA CYS A 97 -27.69 -21.98 -4.63
C CYS A 97 -27.38 -22.62 -3.26
N THR A 98 -26.84 -23.84 -3.29
CA THR A 98 -26.36 -24.56 -2.09
C THR A 98 -25.34 -23.75 -1.30
N ILE A 99 -24.41 -23.06 -1.96
CA ILE A 99 -23.40 -22.21 -1.30
C ILE A 99 -24.05 -21.03 -0.55
N ARG A 100 -25.06 -20.37 -1.13
CA ARG A 100 -25.80 -19.29 -0.43
C ARG A 100 -26.61 -19.81 0.76
N ARG A 101 -27.25 -20.97 0.63
CA ARG A 101 -27.97 -21.61 1.75
C ARG A 101 -27.04 -21.90 2.92
N LEU A 102 -25.86 -22.46 2.65
CA LEU A 102 -24.85 -22.75 3.68
C LEU A 102 -24.35 -21.47 4.36
N GLN A 103 -24.10 -20.40 3.58
CA GLN A 103 -23.68 -19.10 4.14
C GLN A 103 -24.76 -18.42 4.99
N LYS A 104 -26.04 -18.51 4.58
CA LYS A 104 -27.18 -17.97 5.35
C LYS A 104 -27.36 -18.74 6.67
N ALA A 105 -27.35 -20.06 6.62
CA ALA A 105 -27.43 -20.91 7.81
C ALA A 105 -26.28 -20.62 8.80
N ALA A 106 -25.05 -20.42 8.30
CA ALA A 106 -23.92 -20.06 9.14
C ALA A 106 -24.06 -18.68 9.79
N LYS A 107 -24.76 -17.74 9.14
CA LYS A 107 -24.99 -16.38 9.65
C LYS A 107 -26.15 -16.30 10.64
N GLU A 108 -27.11 -17.23 10.57
CA GLU A 108 -28.23 -17.36 11.51
C GLU A 108 -27.87 -18.18 12.76
N ALA A 109 -26.74 -18.89 12.74
CA ALA A 109 -26.23 -19.68 13.86
C ALA A 109 -25.28 -18.90 14.81
N VAL A 110 -25.10 -17.59 14.58
CA VAL A 110 -24.31 -16.65 15.39
C VAL A 110 -25.23 -15.59 15.96
#